data_AF-A0A832IPA7-F1
#
_entry.id   AF-A0A832IPA7-F1
#
_cell.length_a   1.000
_cell.length_b   1.000
_cell.length_c   1.000
_cell.angle_alpha   90.00
_cell.angle_beta   90.00
_cell.angle_gamma   90.00
#
_symmetry.space_group_name_H-M   'P 1'
#
loop_
_entity.id
_entity.type
_entity.pdbx_description
1 polymer ?
#
loop_
_entity_poly.entity_id
_entity_poly.type
_entity_poly.pdbx_seq_one_letter_code
_entity_poly.pdbx_strand_id
1 'polypeptide(L)'
;MVTYQKKSFGESLGEAYRQIGPFLNLGTELAASVGGMLFLGYLLDKQFGTSPWLLLAGAAIGLTGGFYNFFKTVQKIGKNNKFAGRTK
;
A
#
# COMPACT_ATOMS: atom_id res chain seq x y z
N MET A 1 -36.03 -0.27 23.94
CA MET A 1 -35.04 0.81 24.15
C MET A 1 -33.74 0.35 23.53
N VAL A 2 -33.17 1.11 22.59
CA VAL A 2 -31.87 0.78 21.98
C VAL A 2 -30.79 1.40 22.87
N THR A 3 -30.04 0.57 23.59
CA THR A 3 -28.97 1.03 24.47
C THR A 3 -27.79 1.52 23.63
N TYR A 4 -27.57 2.84 23.57
CA TYR A 4 -26.32 3.41 23.07
C TYR A 4 -25.23 3.21 24.12
N GLN A 5 -24.46 2.12 23.98
CA GLN A 5 -23.25 1.88 24.76
C GLN A 5 -22.19 2.91 24.35
N LYS A 6 -21.84 3.83 25.26
CA LYS A 6 -20.75 4.80 25.07
C LYS A 6 -19.42 4.03 25.14
N LYS A 7 -18.98 3.54 24.00
CA LYS A 7 -17.70 2.84 23.85
C LYS A 7 -16.56 3.75 24.30
N SER A 8 -15.71 3.28 25.21
CA SER A 8 -14.57 4.05 25.70
C SER A 8 -13.67 4.43 24.54
N PHE A 9 -13.14 5.66 24.53
CA PHE A 9 -12.27 6.16 23.45
C PHE A 9 -11.17 5.14 23.11
N GLY A 10 -10.53 4.53 24.11
CA GLY A 10 -9.49 3.50 23.90
C GLY A 10 -9.95 2.27 23.11
N GLU A 11 -11.18 1.79 23.29
CA GLU A 11 -11.73 0.66 22.54
C GLU A 11 -12.08 1.05 21.09
N SER A 12 -12.58 2.26 20.90
CA SER A 12 -12.82 2.84 19.58
C SER A 12 -11.50 2.98 18.80
N LEU A 13 -10.41 3.33 19.46
CA LEU A 13 -9.10 3.48 18.85
C LEU A 13 -8.52 2.11 18.45
N GLY A 14 -8.65 1.10 19.30
CA GLY A 14 -8.22 -0.27 18.98
C GLY A 14 -8.99 -0.88 17.81
N GLU A 15 -10.30 -0.63 17.72
CA GLU A 15 -11.11 -1.06 16.58
C GLU A 15 -10.81 -0.29 15.31
N ALA A 16 -10.62 1.03 15.41
CA ALA A 16 -10.19 1.84 14.28
C ALA A 16 -8.83 1.34 13.75
N TYR A 17 -7.88 1.01 14.64
CA TYR A 17 -6.56 0.49 14.26
C TYR A 17 -6.66 -0.85 13.53
N ARG A 18 -7.51 -1.77 14.01
CA ARG A 18 -7.79 -3.05 13.33
C ARG A 18 -8.45 -2.87 11.97
N GLN A 19 -9.29 -1.85 11.82
CA GLN A 19 -9.95 -1.53 10.55
C GLN A 19 -8.98 -0.88 9.54
N ILE A 20 -8.06 0.00 9.99
CA ILE A 20 -7.12 0.68 9.10
C ILE A 20 -5.86 -0.14 8.77
N GLY A 21 -5.50 -1.13 9.59
CA GLY A 21 -4.31 -1.96 9.42
C GLY A 21 -4.11 -2.54 8.01
N PRO A 22 -5.15 -3.15 7.39
CA PRO A 22 -5.06 -3.64 6.01
C PRO A 22 -4.78 -2.54 4.97
N PHE A 23 -5.34 -1.35 5.15
CA PHE A 23 -5.13 -0.21 4.25
C PHE A 23 -3.74 0.40 4.41
N LEU A 24 -3.23 0.45 5.64
CA LEU A 24 -1.84 0.85 5.92
C LEU A 24 -0.85 -0.07 5.19
N ASN A 25 -1.07 -1.39 5.24
CA ASN A 25 -0.19 -2.35 4.57
C ASN A 25 -0.13 -2.11 3.05
N LEU A 26 -1.29 -1.83 2.42
CA LEU A 26 -1.37 -1.45 1.01
C LEU A 26 -0.60 -0.16 0.71
N GLY A 27 -0.73 0.84 1.56
CA GLY A 27 -0.01 2.11 1.44
C GLY A 27 1.51 1.92 1.52
N THR A 28 2.00 1.13 2.49
CA THR A 28 3.43 0.82 2.61
C THR A 28 3.97 0.01 1.44
N GLU A 29 3.20 -0.93 0.89
CA GLU A 29 3.64 -1.70 -0.28
C GLU A 29 3.81 -0.80 -1.52
N LEU A 30 2.84 0.12 -1.74
CA LEU A 30 2.93 1.13 -2.80
C LEU A 30 4.12 2.07 -2.58
N ALA A 31 4.26 2.62 -1.37
CA ALA A 31 5.33 3.55 -1.02
C ALA A 31 6.73 2.89 -1.15
N ALA A 32 6.88 1.64 -0.73
CA ALA A 32 8.11 0.89 -0.86
C ALA A 32 8.46 0.62 -2.33
N SER A 33 7.48 0.26 -3.16
CA SER A 33 7.70 -0.01 -4.59
C SER A 33 8.09 1.25 -5.36
N VAL A 34 7.30 2.33 -5.22
CA VAL A 34 7.55 3.59 -5.92
C VAL A 34 8.80 4.26 -5.37
N GLY A 35 8.91 4.38 -4.05
CA GLY A 35 10.07 4.98 -3.39
C GLY A 35 11.37 4.25 -3.68
N GLY A 36 11.35 2.91 -3.72
CA GLY A 36 12.51 2.09 -4.07
C GLY A 36 13.00 2.32 -5.50
N MET A 37 12.09 2.36 -6.48
CA MET A 37 12.48 2.66 -7.87
C MET A 37 12.95 4.10 -8.06
N LEU A 38 12.31 5.07 -7.41
CA LEU A 38 12.75 6.48 -7.46
C LEU A 38 14.14 6.66 -6.85
N PHE A 39 14.40 6.02 -5.71
CA PHE A 39 15.69 6.07 -5.04
C PHE A 39 16.79 5.43 -5.91
N LEU A 40 16.51 4.28 -6.53
CA LEU A 40 17.42 3.65 -7.48
C LEU A 40 17.67 4.54 -8.71
N GLY A 41 16.62 5.09 -9.32
CA GLY A 41 16.74 6.00 -10.47
C GLY A 41 17.57 7.24 -10.16
N TYR A 42 17.40 7.81 -8.97
CA TYR A 42 18.18 8.95 -8.49
C TYR A 42 19.67 8.62 -8.31
N LEU A 43 19.98 7.47 -7.71
CA LEU A 43 21.38 7.03 -7.56
C LEU A 43 22.05 6.81 -8.91
N LEU A 44 21.34 6.20 -9.87
CA LEU A 44 21.86 5.98 -11.21
C LEU A 44 22.08 7.31 -11.95
N ASP A 45 21.12 8.25 -11.95
CA ASP A 45 21.31 9.56 -12.60
C ASP A 45 22.51 10.33 -12.03
N LYS A 46 22.72 10.25 -10.71
CA LYS A 46 23.86 10.88 -10.03
C LYS A 46 25.21 10.26 -10.46
N GLN A 47 25.25 8.96 -10.73
CA GLN A 47 26.47 8.25 -11.14
C GLN A 47 26.82 8.52 -12.62
N PHE A 48 25.82 8.67 -13.48
CA PHE A 48 26.00 8.86 -14.93
C PHE A 48 26.11 10.32 -15.38
N GLY A 49 25.80 11.29 -14.50
CA GLY A 49 25.89 12.72 -14.81
C GLY A 49 24.91 13.17 -15.90
N THR A 50 23.97 12.30 -16.28
CA THR A 50 22.90 12.60 -17.21
C THR A 50 21.85 13.47 -16.52
N SER A 51 21.37 14.51 -17.20
CA SER A 51 20.14 15.23 -16.81
C SER A 51 19.02 14.23 -16.51
N PRO A 52 17.99 14.54 -15.68
CA PRO A 52 17.23 13.58 -14.85
C PRO A 52 16.29 12.66 -15.65
N TRP A 53 16.82 11.97 -16.66
CA TRP A 53 16.14 11.16 -17.64
C TRP A 53 15.98 9.74 -17.13
N LEU A 54 16.99 9.17 -16.44
CA LEU A 54 16.84 7.85 -15.81
C LEU A 54 15.88 7.92 -14.62
N LEU A 55 15.85 9.03 -13.90
CA LEU A 55 14.88 9.29 -12.84
C LEU A 55 13.48 9.46 -13.41
N LEU A 56 13.30 10.16 -14.54
CA LEU A 56 12.00 10.22 -15.23
C LEU A 56 11.53 8.83 -15.70
N ALA A 57 12.42 8.06 -16.32
CA ALA A 57 12.11 6.71 -16.77
C ALA A 57 11.82 5.77 -15.58
N GLY A 58 12.63 5.82 -14.53
CA GLY A 58 12.44 5.08 -13.29
C GLY A 58 11.18 5.50 -12.54
N ALA A 59 10.81 6.77 -12.56
CA ALA A 59 9.55 7.28 -12.02
C ALA A 59 8.35 6.77 -12.82
N ALA A 60 8.42 6.80 -14.16
CA ALA A 60 7.36 6.29 -15.03
C ALA A 60 7.16 4.78 -14.83
N ILE A 61 8.26 4.01 -14.76
CA ILE A 61 8.22 2.56 -14.50
C ILE A 61 7.74 2.28 -13.07
N GLY A 62 8.22 3.03 -12.07
CA GLY A 62 7.82 2.90 -10.67
C GLY A 62 6.35 3.23 -10.44
N LEU A 63 5.84 4.28 -11.08
CA LEU A 63 4.41 4.59 -11.08
C LEU A 63 3.61 3.47 -11.75
N THR A 64 3.99 3.06 -12.96
CA THR A 64 3.25 2.02 -13.69
C THR A 64 3.25 0.69 -12.95
N GLY A 65 4.41 0.27 -12.43
CA GLY A 65 4.57 -0.97 -11.67
C GLY A 65 3.87 -0.90 -10.30
N GLY A 66 4.00 0.22 -9.59
CA GLY A 66 3.33 0.46 -8.32
C GLY A 66 1.80 0.46 -8.47
N PHE A 67 1.26 1.14 -9.48
CA PHE A 67 -0.17 1.11 -9.80
C PHE A 67 -0.62 -0.30 -10.19
N TYR A 68 0.12 -1.00 -11.04
CA TYR A 68 -0.21 -2.37 -11.43
C TYR A 68 -0.30 -3.30 -10.20
N ASN A 69 0.69 -3.24 -9.30
CA ASN A 69 0.69 -4.04 -8.08
C ASN A 69 -0.44 -3.61 -7.13
N PHE A 70 -0.70 -2.31 -7.00
CA PHE A 70 -1.81 -1.78 -6.19
C PHE A 70 -3.17 -2.32 -6.66
N PHE A 71 -3.49 -2.18 -7.95
CA PHE A 71 -4.76 -2.69 -8.50
C PHE A 71 -4.86 -4.22 -8.37
N LYS A 72 -3.76 -4.93 -8.57
CA LYS A 72 -3.70 -6.39 -8.38
C LYS A 72 -3.96 -6.78 -6.93
N THR A 73 -3.36 -6.09 -5.96
CA THR A 73 -3.55 -6.38 -4.53
C THR A 73 -4.96 -5.99 -4.07
N VAL A 74 -5.50 -4.86 -4.52
CA VAL A 74 -6.90 -4.47 -4.26
C VAL A 74 -7.88 -5.51 -4.80
N GLN A 75 -7.70 -5.98 -6.04
CA GLN A 75 -8.52 -7.06 -6.60
C GLN A 75 -8.36 -8.37 -5.83
N LYS A 76 -7.14 -8.69 -5.37
CA LYS A 76 -6.85 -9.90 -4.58
C LYS A 76 -7.50 -9.84 -3.19
N ILE A 77 -7.55 -8.69 -2.55
CA ILE A 77 -8.25 -8.47 -1.28
C ILE A 77 -9.75 -8.67 -1.46
N GLY A 78 -10.35 -8.14 -2.54
CA GLY A 78 -11.75 -8.41 -2.87
C GLY A 78 -12.06 -9.89 -3.13
N LYS A 79 -11.07 -10.66 -3.60
CA LYS A 79 -11.21 -12.08 -3.95
C LYS A 79 -10.88 -13.04 -2.81
N ASN A 80 -10.20 -12.58 -1.75
CA ASN A 80 -9.78 -13.41 -0.62
C ASN A 80 -10.82 -13.62 0.49
N ASN A 81 -12.05 -13.11 0.34
CA ASN A 81 -13.19 -13.47 1.21
C ASN A 81 -13.74 -14.89 0.95
N LYS A 82 -12.98 -15.78 0.28
CA LYS A 82 -13.39 -17.15 -0.07
C LYS A 82 -12.56 -18.24 0.63
N PHE A 83 -11.64 -17.90 1.54
CA PHE A 83 -10.77 -18.89 2.21
C PHE A 83 -10.91 -18.95 3.74
N ALA A 84 -11.97 -18.37 4.32
CA ALA A 84 -12.40 -18.64 5.70
C ALA A 84 -13.57 -19.66 5.75
N GLY A 85 -13.73 -20.47 4.70
CA GLY A 85 -14.77 -21.50 4.57
C GLY A 85 -14.22 -22.91 4.49
N ARG A 86 -13.15 -23.23 5.24
CA ARG A 86 -12.72 -24.62 5.43
C ARG A 86 -12.72 -24.95 6.91
N THR A 87 -13.93 -25.01 7.46
CA THR A 87 -14.27 -25.92 8.55
C THR A 87 -14.03 -27.35 8.09
N LYS A 88 -13.19 -28.08 8.80
CA LYS A 88 -13.54 -29.42 9.25
C LYS A 88 -12.79 -29.70 10.54
#